data_AF-A0A452QUB1-F1
#
_entry.id   AF-A0A452QUB1-F1
#
_cell.length_a   1.000
_cell.length_b   1.000
_cell.length_c   1.000
_cell.angle_alpha   90.00
_cell.angle_beta   90.00
_cell.angle_gamma   90.00
#
_symmetry.space_group_name_H-M   'P 1'
#
loop_
_entity.id
_entity.type
_entity.pdbx_description
1 polymer ?
#
loop_
_entity_poly.entity_id
_entity_poly.type
_entity_poly.pdbx_seq_one_letter_code
_entity_poly.pdbx_strand_id
1 'polypeptide(L)'
;MGSIPEGVLEDIKVRTCFVSDLKRGLKIQAAKFNIDGNTERPSPPPNVDYPLDGEKILHVLGSIRDSVVEILFEQDNEEKSVATLILDSLIQCPIDTRKQLAENLVVIGGTCMLPGFPHRLLAEIRCLVERPKYKKTLGTKTFRIHTPPAKANCVAWLGGAIFGALQDILGSRSVSKEYYNQTGRIPDWCSLNNPPLEMMFDVGKAQPPLMKRAFSTEK
;
A
#
# COMPACT_ATOMS: atom_id res chain seq x y z
N MET A 1 -19.42 -20.98 18.91
CA MET A 1 -18.59 -19.77 19.07
C MET A 1 -19.04 -18.81 17.97
N GLY A 2 -19.70 -17.71 18.32
CA GLY A 2 -20.31 -16.81 17.31
C GLY A 2 -19.23 -16.05 16.54
N SER A 3 -19.27 -16.10 15.20
CA SER A 3 -18.37 -15.31 14.37
C SER A 3 -18.86 -13.87 14.27
N ILE A 4 -17.97 -12.91 14.50
CA ILE A 4 -18.26 -11.49 14.24
C ILE A 4 -18.26 -11.28 12.70
N PRO A 5 -19.23 -10.55 12.13
CA PRO A 5 -19.24 -10.26 10.69
C PRO A 5 -18.00 -9.47 10.25
N GLU A 6 -17.49 -9.74 9.05
CA GLU A 6 -16.28 -9.09 8.53
C GLU A 6 -16.40 -7.56 8.46
N GLY A 7 -17.56 -7.04 8.03
CA GLY A 7 -17.78 -5.59 7.97
C GLY A 7 -17.71 -4.89 9.34
N VAL A 8 -18.09 -5.60 10.41
CA VAL A 8 -17.95 -5.09 11.78
C VAL A 8 -16.47 -5.07 12.18
N LEU A 9 -15.72 -6.12 11.85
CA LEU A 9 -14.29 -6.17 12.10
C LEU A 9 -13.53 -5.09 11.31
N GLU A 10 -13.96 -4.79 10.09
CA GLU A 10 -13.43 -3.66 9.31
C GLU A 10 -13.68 -2.31 9.97
N ASP A 11 -14.90 -2.07 10.44
CA ASP A 11 -15.23 -0.83 11.15
C ASP A 11 -14.43 -0.69 12.45
N ILE A 12 -14.26 -1.78 13.22
CA ILE A 12 -13.38 -1.82 14.40
C ILE A 12 -11.94 -1.46 14.01
N LYS A 13 -11.39 -2.05 12.94
CA LYS A 13 -10.02 -1.74 12.47
C LYS A 13 -9.88 -0.26 12.14
N VAL A 14 -10.82 0.31 11.38
CA VAL A 14 -10.74 1.71 10.93
C VAL A 14 -10.87 2.69 12.09
N ARG A 15 -11.76 2.42 13.05
CA ARG A 15 -12.04 3.35 14.17
C ARG A 15 -11.04 3.23 15.31
N THR A 16 -10.49 2.04 15.53
CA THR A 16 -9.76 1.76 16.77
C THR A 16 -8.27 1.49 16.53
N CYS A 17 -7.85 0.90 15.41
CA CYS A 17 -6.45 0.57 15.20
C CYS A 17 -5.62 1.79 14.80
N PHE A 18 -4.37 1.81 15.24
CA PHE A 18 -3.41 2.85 14.90
C PHE A 18 -2.00 2.24 14.80
N VAL A 19 -1.09 2.94 14.15
CA VAL A 19 0.29 2.48 13.98
C VAL A 19 1.16 3.11 15.07
N SER A 20 1.83 2.26 15.84
CA SER A 20 2.81 2.69 16.84
C SER A 20 4.10 3.18 16.21
N ASP A 21 4.78 4.10 16.90
CA ASP A 21 6.11 4.54 16.51
C ASP A 21 7.16 3.41 16.58
N LEU A 22 8.31 3.61 15.95
CA LEU A 22 9.37 2.60 15.88
C LEU A 22 9.85 2.18 17.28
N LYS A 23 10.05 3.13 18.19
CA LYS A 23 10.60 2.84 19.53
C LYS A 23 9.64 1.98 20.33
N ARG A 24 8.35 2.28 20.26
CA ARG A 24 7.28 1.53 20.91
C ARG A 24 7.11 0.17 20.27
N GLY A 25 7.11 0.08 18.94
CA GLY A 25 7.05 -1.19 18.20
C GLY A 25 8.16 -2.16 18.62
N LEU A 26 9.41 -1.68 18.65
CA LEU A 26 10.56 -2.48 19.11
C LEU A 26 10.40 -2.98 20.55
N LYS A 27 9.88 -2.16 21.47
CA LYS A 27 9.59 -2.59 22.84
C LYS A 27 8.47 -3.64 22.91
N ILE A 28 7.45 -3.51 22.07
CA ILE A 28 6.35 -4.49 21.98
C ILE A 28 6.89 -5.82 21.47
N GLN A 29 7.71 -5.81 20.41
CA GLN A 29 8.34 -7.01 19.86
C GLN A 29 9.26 -7.68 20.90
N ALA A 30 10.11 -6.91 21.58
CA ALA A 30 11.00 -7.44 22.61
C ALA A 30 10.22 -8.03 23.80
N ALA A 31 9.10 -7.42 24.20
CA ALA A 31 8.24 -7.93 25.26
C ALA A 31 7.48 -9.21 24.87
N LYS A 32 7.22 -9.47 23.56
CA LYS A 32 6.60 -10.73 23.10
C LYS A 32 7.51 -11.94 23.35
N PHE A 33 8.82 -11.77 23.18
CA PHE A 33 9.82 -12.83 23.33
C PHE A 33 10.63 -12.69 24.63
N ASN A 34 9.99 -12.23 25.72
CA ASN A 34 10.63 -11.95 27.00
C ASN A 34 11.11 -13.24 27.73
N ILE A 35 12.12 -13.91 27.18
CA ILE A 35 12.72 -15.16 27.69
C ILE A 35 13.39 -14.91 29.06
N ASP A 36 13.99 -13.73 29.25
CA ASP A 36 14.79 -13.41 30.44
C ASP A 36 14.01 -12.63 31.52
N GLY A 37 12.71 -12.38 31.32
CA GLY A 37 11.85 -11.65 32.26
C GLY A 37 12.15 -10.15 32.41
N ASN A 38 13.23 -9.67 31.81
CA ASN A 38 13.76 -8.31 32.02
C ASN A 38 13.15 -7.24 31.09
N THR A 39 12.31 -7.64 30.13
CA THR A 39 11.75 -6.73 29.12
C THR A 39 10.27 -6.45 29.39
N GLU A 40 9.99 -5.25 29.93
CA GLU A 40 8.62 -4.84 30.22
C GLU A 40 7.88 -4.29 28.98
N ARG A 41 6.63 -4.71 28.83
CA ARG A 41 5.73 -4.19 27.81
C ARG A 41 5.44 -2.71 28.09
N PRO A 42 5.51 -1.82 27.08
CA PRO A 42 5.15 -0.41 27.29
C PRO A 42 3.69 -0.29 27.73
N SER A 43 3.39 0.77 28.50
CA SER A 43 2.03 1.04 28.96
C SER A 43 1.05 1.04 27.77
N PRO A 44 -0.02 0.22 27.81
CA PRO A 44 -0.94 0.10 26.69
C PRO A 44 -1.68 1.41 26.46
N PRO A 45 -2.11 1.69 25.22
CA PRO A 45 -3.01 2.80 24.96
C PRO A 45 -4.36 2.57 25.66
N PRO A 46 -5.23 3.59 25.76
CA PRO A 46 -6.56 3.44 26.35
C PRO A 46 -7.39 2.34 25.67
N ASN A 47 -8.19 1.63 26.44
CA ASN A 47 -9.21 0.71 25.91
C ASN A 47 -10.32 1.51 25.22
N VAL A 48 -11.01 0.90 24.26
CA VAL A 48 -12.15 1.50 23.56
C VAL A 48 -13.33 0.55 23.60
N ASP A 49 -14.48 1.08 23.98
CA ASP A 49 -15.74 0.34 23.99
C ASP A 49 -16.41 0.51 22.62
N TYR A 50 -16.64 -0.61 21.94
CA TYR A 50 -17.24 -0.65 20.61
C TYR A 50 -18.67 -1.20 20.68
N PRO A 51 -19.71 -0.45 20.27
CA PRO A 51 -21.08 -0.93 20.25
C PRO A 51 -21.27 -1.91 19.08
N LEU A 52 -21.62 -3.16 19.36
CA LEU A 52 -21.72 -4.22 18.34
C LEU A 52 -23.05 -4.19 17.58
N ASP A 53 -24.16 -4.20 18.32
CA ASP A 53 -25.54 -4.30 17.80
C ASP A 53 -26.50 -3.39 18.59
N GLY A 54 -25.96 -2.42 19.35
CA GLY A 54 -26.73 -1.51 20.20
C GLY A 54 -27.10 -2.08 21.58
N GLU A 55 -27.06 -3.41 21.73
CA GLU A 55 -27.33 -4.09 23.01
C GLU A 55 -26.05 -4.64 23.66
N LYS A 56 -25.08 -5.04 22.84
CA LYS A 56 -23.79 -5.57 23.30
C LYS A 56 -22.68 -4.56 23.06
N ILE A 57 -21.84 -4.39 24.09
CA ILE A 57 -20.62 -3.59 24.02
C ILE A 57 -19.43 -4.55 24.01
N LEU A 58 -18.57 -4.39 23.01
CA LEU A 58 -17.29 -5.09 22.91
C LEU A 58 -16.17 -4.20 23.48
N HIS A 59 -15.55 -4.65 24.56
CA HIS A 59 -14.40 -3.96 25.16
C HIS A 59 -13.12 -4.28 24.38
N VAL A 60 -12.71 -3.37 23.49
CA VAL A 60 -11.49 -3.53 22.68
C VAL A 60 -10.29 -3.02 23.47
N LEU A 61 -9.46 -3.96 23.93
CA LEU A 61 -8.27 -3.65 24.72
C LEU A 61 -7.25 -2.86 23.90
N GLY A 62 -6.66 -1.83 24.52
CA GLY A 62 -5.62 -1.02 23.91
C GLY A 62 -4.36 -1.83 23.57
N SER A 63 -4.01 -2.81 24.40
CA SER A 63 -2.90 -3.73 24.16
C SER A 63 -3.07 -4.53 22.86
N ILE A 64 -4.30 -4.94 22.53
CA ILE A 64 -4.60 -5.69 21.30
C ILE A 64 -4.49 -4.77 20.08
N ARG A 65 -5.10 -3.58 20.15
CA ARG A 65 -5.08 -2.60 19.05
C ARG A 65 -3.66 -2.21 18.63
N ASP A 66 -2.78 -2.07 19.61
CA ASP A 66 -1.37 -1.77 19.41
C ASP A 66 -0.60 -2.95 18.80
N SER A 67 -0.84 -4.17 19.33
CA SER A 67 -0.17 -5.39 18.85
C SER A 67 -0.60 -5.85 17.47
N VAL A 68 -1.86 -5.65 17.08
CA VAL A 68 -2.40 -6.14 15.81
C VAL A 68 -1.75 -5.45 14.62
N VAL A 69 -1.46 -4.16 14.71
CA VAL A 69 -0.83 -3.42 13.61
C VAL A 69 0.68 -3.67 13.55
N GLU A 70 1.30 -4.00 14.69
CA GLU A 70 2.73 -4.27 14.79
C GLU A 70 3.17 -5.45 13.92
N ILE A 71 2.30 -6.43 13.67
CA ILE A 71 2.61 -7.60 12.83
C ILE A 71 2.99 -7.22 11.39
N LEU A 72 2.63 -6.02 10.92
CA LEU A 72 3.01 -5.54 9.58
C LEU A 72 4.49 -5.12 9.50
N PHE A 73 5.08 -4.79 10.64
CA PHE A 73 6.45 -4.28 10.77
C PHE A 73 7.39 -5.25 11.50
N GLU A 74 6.84 -6.19 12.26
CA GLU A 74 7.56 -7.32 12.81
C GLU A 74 8.15 -8.17 11.69
N GLN A 75 9.45 -8.47 11.79
CA GLN A 75 10.11 -9.37 10.85
C GLN A 75 9.74 -10.80 11.21
N ASP A 76 9.26 -11.56 10.23
CA ASP A 76 9.03 -13.00 10.40
C ASP A 76 10.34 -13.80 10.47
N ASN A 77 10.24 -15.13 10.55
CA ASN A 77 11.40 -16.02 10.57
C ASN A 77 12.27 -15.94 9.30
N GLU A 78 11.77 -15.31 8.23
CA GLU A 78 12.47 -15.09 6.96
C GLU A 78 12.97 -13.63 6.80
N GLU A 79 12.95 -12.84 7.89
CA GLU A 79 13.28 -11.41 7.91
C GLU A 79 12.37 -10.53 7.01
N LYS A 80 11.13 -10.95 6.77
CA LYS A 80 10.18 -10.21 5.93
C LYS A 80 9.22 -9.35 6.74
N SER A 81 9.03 -8.13 6.27
CA SER A 81 8.03 -7.16 6.72
C SER A 81 7.69 -6.22 5.57
N VAL A 82 6.70 -5.34 5.73
CA VAL A 82 6.36 -4.35 4.69
C VAL A 82 7.57 -3.46 4.36
N ALA A 83 8.39 -3.12 5.35
CA ALA A 83 9.56 -2.28 5.14
C ALA A 83 10.71 -3.03 4.44
N THR A 84 10.99 -4.29 4.80
CA THR A 84 12.04 -5.07 4.12
C THR A 84 11.65 -5.40 2.69
N LEU A 85 10.37 -5.61 2.39
CA LEU A 85 9.88 -5.85 1.03
C LEU A 85 10.22 -4.69 0.07
N ILE A 86 10.10 -3.44 0.54
CA ILE A 86 10.47 -2.25 -0.24
C ILE A 86 11.98 -2.25 -0.52
N LEU A 87 12.80 -2.54 0.49
CA LEU A 87 14.25 -2.56 0.36
C LEU A 87 14.74 -3.71 -0.53
N ASP A 88 14.16 -4.90 -0.40
CA ASP A 88 14.50 -6.07 -1.20
C ASP A 88 14.08 -5.87 -2.68
N SER A 89 12.94 -5.21 -2.93
CA SER A 89 12.55 -4.80 -4.28
C SER A 89 13.56 -3.80 -4.87
N LEU A 90 14.06 -2.86 -4.06
CA LEU A 90 15.04 -1.87 -4.52
C LEU A 90 16.40 -2.49 -4.85
N ILE A 91 16.82 -3.53 -4.11
CA ILE A 91 18.04 -4.28 -4.40
C ILE A 91 17.94 -5.00 -5.74
N GLN A 92 16.76 -5.52 -6.10
CA GLN A 92 16.53 -6.19 -7.39
C GLN A 92 16.60 -5.22 -8.57
N CYS A 93 16.38 -3.92 -8.36
CA CYS A 93 16.50 -2.92 -9.40
C CYS A 93 17.98 -2.69 -9.81
N PRO A 94 18.25 -2.30 -11.08
CA PRO A 94 19.57 -1.88 -11.53
C PRO A 94 20.11 -0.71 -10.71
N ILE A 95 21.42 -0.71 -10.44
CA ILE A 95 22.10 0.24 -9.53
C ILE A 95 21.77 1.70 -9.87
N ASP A 96 21.78 2.04 -11.16
CA ASP A 96 21.58 3.41 -11.65
C ASP A 96 20.18 3.98 -11.33
N THR A 97 19.18 3.10 -11.19
CA THR A 97 17.78 3.49 -10.91
C THR A 97 17.48 3.60 -9.43
N ARG A 98 18.26 2.94 -8.55
CA ARG A 98 17.94 2.78 -7.13
C ARG A 98 17.78 4.11 -6.40
N LYS A 99 18.65 5.08 -6.69
CA LYS A 99 18.60 6.41 -6.04
C LYS A 99 17.28 7.12 -6.36
N GLN A 100 16.89 7.15 -7.63
CA GLN A 100 15.66 7.81 -8.05
C GLN A 100 14.42 7.11 -7.46
N LEU A 101 14.40 5.78 -7.43
CA LEU A 101 13.31 5.02 -6.84
C LEU A 101 13.20 5.23 -5.32
N ALA A 102 14.32 5.23 -4.59
CA ALA A 102 14.36 5.48 -3.15
C ALA A 102 13.87 6.90 -2.77
N GLU A 103 14.20 7.89 -3.60
CA GLU A 103 13.79 9.26 -3.40
C GLU A 103 12.35 9.55 -3.81
N ASN A 104 11.67 8.63 -4.51
CA ASN A 104 10.31 8.82 -5.00
C ASN A 104 9.39 7.66 -4.57
N LEU A 105 9.37 7.34 -3.26
CA LEU A 105 8.46 6.33 -2.74
C LEU A 105 7.03 6.87 -2.70
N VAL A 106 6.09 6.08 -3.21
CA VAL A 106 4.65 6.38 -3.16
C VAL A 106 3.95 5.21 -2.47
N VAL A 107 3.12 5.52 -1.49
CA VAL A 107 2.45 4.53 -0.64
C VAL A 107 0.94 4.70 -0.81
N ILE A 108 0.28 3.68 -1.37
CA ILE A 108 -1.15 3.69 -1.73
C ILE A 108 -1.88 2.47 -1.17
N GLY A 109 -3.21 2.49 -1.20
CA GLY A 109 -4.07 1.42 -0.71
C GLY A 109 -4.72 1.71 0.65
N GLY A 110 -5.68 0.86 1.04
CA GLY A 110 -6.49 1.04 2.25
C GLY A 110 -5.68 0.95 3.55
N THR A 111 -4.77 -0.03 3.68
CA THR A 111 -3.95 -0.23 4.89
C THR A 111 -3.09 0.98 5.23
N CYS A 112 -2.63 1.69 4.20
CA CYS A 112 -1.79 2.88 4.36
C CYS A 112 -2.55 4.10 4.91
N MET A 113 -3.89 4.02 4.99
CA MET A 113 -4.72 5.04 5.63
C MET A 113 -4.76 4.92 7.16
N LEU A 114 -4.15 3.87 7.74
CA LEU A 114 -4.03 3.75 9.18
C LEU A 114 -3.27 4.96 9.77
N PRO A 115 -3.74 5.57 10.88
CA PRO A 115 -3.08 6.70 11.49
C PRO A 115 -1.63 6.38 11.87
N GLY A 116 -0.68 7.20 11.44
CA GLY A 116 0.75 7.04 11.74
C GLY A 116 1.54 6.14 10.79
N PHE A 117 0.88 5.50 9.81
CA PHE A 117 1.52 4.52 8.91
C PHE A 117 2.74 5.07 8.15
N PRO A 118 2.67 6.22 7.45
CA PRO A 118 3.80 6.71 6.65
C PRO A 118 5.03 7.04 7.50
N HIS A 119 4.81 7.58 8.70
CA HIS A 119 5.89 7.94 9.61
C HIS A 119 6.59 6.69 10.15
N ARG A 120 5.81 5.68 10.59
CA ARG A 120 6.36 4.40 11.03
C ARG A 120 7.14 3.72 9.91
N LEU A 121 6.57 3.63 8.71
CA LEU A 121 7.23 3.00 7.57
C LEU A 121 8.57 3.67 7.23
N LEU A 122 8.62 5.01 7.19
CA LEU A 122 9.86 5.73 6.91
C LEU A 122 10.91 5.54 8.01
N ALA A 123 10.50 5.51 9.28
CA ALA A 123 11.40 5.25 10.39
C ALA A 123 11.97 3.82 10.33
N GLU A 124 11.13 2.84 10.01
CA GLU A 124 11.51 1.43 9.84
C GLU A 124 12.52 1.27 8.69
N ILE A 125 12.23 1.86 7.52
CA ILE A 125 13.15 1.88 6.36
C ILE A 125 14.51 2.45 6.75
N ARG A 126 14.53 3.61 7.42
CA ARG A 126 15.79 4.25 7.85
C ARG A 126 16.58 3.38 8.83
N CYS A 127 15.90 2.68 9.74
CA CYS A 127 16.53 1.75 10.66
C CYS A 127 17.15 0.56 9.91
N LEU A 128 16.39 -0.06 9.00
CA LEU A 128 16.81 -1.23 8.24
C LEU A 128 17.96 -0.93 7.28
N VAL A 129 17.98 0.26 6.65
CA VAL A 129 19.05 0.67 5.74
C VAL A 129 20.43 0.68 6.40
N GLU A 130 20.50 0.94 7.71
CA GLU A 130 21.77 0.89 8.44
C GLU A 130 22.26 -0.55 8.72
N ARG A 131 21.42 -1.58 8.53
CA ARG A 131 21.84 -2.98 8.66
C ARG A 131 22.89 -3.31 7.57
N PRO A 132 23.92 -4.14 7.89
CA PRO A 132 25.00 -4.46 6.95
C PRO A 132 24.54 -4.99 5.58
N LYS A 133 23.45 -5.77 5.54
CA LYS A 133 22.82 -6.31 4.33
C LYS A 133 22.45 -5.20 3.33
N TYR A 134 21.77 -4.16 3.81
CA TYR A 134 21.25 -3.07 2.99
C TYR A 134 22.29 -1.98 2.75
N LYS A 135 23.09 -1.66 3.77
CA LYS A 135 24.12 -0.62 3.73
C LYS A 135 25.17 -0.85 2.64
N LYS A 136 25.59 -2.10 2.44
CA LYS A 136 26.58 -2.46 1.41
C LYS A 136 26.00 -2.42 -0.01
N THR A 137 24.70 -2.65 -0.16
CA THR A 137 24.07 -2.95 -1.45
C THR A 137 23.34 -1.75 -2.06
N LEU A 138 22.67 -0.94 -1.23
CA LEU A 138 21.78 0.12 -1.73
C LEU A 138 22.54 1.38 -2.15
N GLY A 139 23.67 1.71 -1.50
CA GLY A 139 24.48 2.90 -1.81
C GLY A 139 23.79 4.26 -1.59
N THR A 140 22.47 4.29 -1.37
CA THR A 140 21.66 5.47 -1.08
C THR A 140 21.14 5.44 0.36
N LYS A 141 21.06 6.63 0.97
CA LYS A 141 20.48 6.85 2.30
C LYS A 141 19.24 7.76 2.27
N THR A 142 18.92 8.31 1.11
CA THR A 142 17.82 9.26 0.95
C THR A 142 16.55 8.52 0.58
N PHE A 143 15.59 8.53 1.51
CA PHE A 143 14.26 7.97 1.31
C PHE A 143 13.23 9.07 1.54
N ARG A 144 12.35 9.29 0.55
CA ARG A 144 11.28 10.28 0.64
C ARG A 144 9.97 9.65 0.20
N ILE A 145 8.93 9.84 1.02
CA ILE A 145 7.57 9.40 0.71
C ILE A 145 6.79 10.60 0.20
N HIS A 146 6.32 10.53 -1.04
CA HIS A 146 5.50 11.55 -1.66
C HIS A 146 4.02 11.30 -1.35
N THR A 147 3.31 12.36 -0.97
CA THR A 147 1.87 12.30 -0.71
C THR A 147 1.11 12.59 -2.01
N PRO A 148 0.25 11.67 -2.47
CA PRO A 148 -0.57 11.88 -3.65
C PRO A 148 -1.71 12.89 -3.39
N PRO A 149 -2.32 13.47 -4.44
CA PRO A 149 -3.40 14.46 -4.28
C PRO A 149 -4.71 13.86 -3.75
N ALA A 150 -4.94 12.56 -3.94
CA ALA A 150 -6.09 11.83 -3.41
C ALA A 150 -5.72 11.04 -2.14
N LYS A 151 -6.74 10.62 -1.39
CA LYS A 151 -6.58 9.66 -0.28
C LYS A 151 -5.91 8.38 -0.80
N ALA A 152 -5.02 7.79 0.00
CA ALA A 152 -4.19 6.64 -0.38
C ALA A 152 -4.98 5.48 -1.04
N ASN A 153 -6.18 5.17 -0.55
CA ASN A 153 -7.04 4.13 -1.11
C ASN A 153 -7.56 4.43 -2.54
N CYS A 154 -7.70 5.71 -2.89
CA CYS A 154 -8.30 6.15 -4.15
C CYS A 154 -7.27 6.51 -5.23
N VAL A 155 -5.97 6.44 -4.91
CA VAL A 155 -4.89 6.92 -5.81
C VAL A 155 -4.83 6.13 -7.11
N ALA A 156 -4.97 4.81 -7.03
CA ALA A 156 -4.99 3.94 -8.22
C ALA A 156 -6.16 4.28 -9.14
N TRP A 157 -7.35 4.47 -8.56
CA TRP A 157 -8.55 4.84 -9.32
C TRP A 157 -8.42 6.22 -9.96
N LEU A 158 -7.89 7.21 -9.22
CA LEU A 158 -7.62 8.54 -9.77
C LEU A 158 -6.62 8.47 -10.93
N GLY A 159 -5.57 7.67 -10.82
CA GLY A 159 -4.62 7.44 -11.90
C GLY A 159 -5.29 6.90 -13.16
N GLY A 160 -6.16 5.90 -13.02
CA GLY A 160 -6.96 5.36 -14.13
C GLY A 160 -7.94 6.38 -14.72
N ALA A 161 -8.58 7.19 -13.89
CA ALA A 161 -9.50 8.24 -14.33
C ALA A 161 -8.77 9.33 -15.14
N ILE A 162 -7.59 9.77 -14.69
CA ILE A 162 -6.74 10.71 -15.44
C ILE A 162 -6.28 10.06 -16.75
N PHE A 163 -5.80 8.82 -16.71
CA PHE A 163 -5.34 8.09 -17.90
C PHE A 163 -6.45 7.96 -18.96
N GLY A 164 -7.68 7.64 -18.55
CA GLY A 164 -8.83 7.55 -19.44
C GLY A 164 -9.35 8.89 -19.95
N ALA A 165 -9.08 9.99 -19.25
CA ALA A 165 -9.44 11.33 -19.71
C ALA A 165 -8.51 11.85 -20.82
N LEU A 166 -7.30 11.32 -20.93
CA LEU A 166 -6.34 11.73 -21.97
C LEU A 166 -6.71 11.06 -23.30
N GLN A 167 -7.35 11.83 -24.20
CA GLN A 167 -8.02 11.34 -25.41
C GLN A 167 -7.13 10.51 -26.35
N ASP A 168 -5.85 10.86 -26.50
CA ASP A 168 -4.94 10.17 -27.41
C ASP A 168 -4.50 8.78 -26.91
N ILE A 169 -4.58 8.56 -25.60
CA ILE A 169 -4.04 7.35 -24.97
C ILE A 169 -5.00 6.17 -25.13
N LEU A 170 -6.31 6.40 -24.97
CA LEU A 170 -7.29 5.34 -25.09
C LEU A 170 -7.37 4.78 -26.51
N GLY A 171 -7.38 5.63 -27.54
CA GLY A 171 -7.46 5.17 -28.93
C GLY A 171 -6.20 4.41 -29.41
N SER A 172 -5.03 4.78 -28.88
CA SER A 172 -3.74 4.24 -29.33
C SER A 172 -3.15 3.14 -28.46
N ARG A 173 -3.69 2.89 -27.26
CA ARG A 173 -3.12 1.92 -26.30
C ARG A 173 -4.13 0.95 -25.68
N SER A 174 -5.42 1.12 -25.93
CA SER A 174 -6.45 0.17 -25.49
C SER A 174 -6.79 -0.82 -26.60
N VAL A 175 -7.36 -1.96 -26.21
CA VAL A 175 -7.76 -3.03 -27.13
C VAL A 175 -9.19 -2.79 -27.60
N SER A 176 -9.40 -2.78 -28.91
CA SER A 176 -10.71 -2.61 -29.51
C SER A 176 -11.57 -3.89 -29.45
N LYS A 177 -12.88 -3.71 -29.63
CA LYS A 177 -13.82 -4.84 -29.73
C LYS A 177 -13.52 -5.69 -30.98
N GLU A 178 -13.15 -5.05 -32.07
CA GLU A 178 -12.82 -5.68 -33.35
C GLU A 178 -11.60 -6.59 -33.19
N TYR A 179 -10.57 -6.12 -32.48
CA TYR A 179 -9.40 -6.93 -32.14
C TYR A 179 -9.77 -8.15 -31.29
N TYR A 180 -10.58 -7.96 -30.24
CA TYR A 180 -11.01 -9.06 -29.39
C TYR A 180 -11.83 -10.11 -30.16
N ASN A 181 -12.70 -9.69 -31.08
CA ASN A 181 -13.48 -10.62 -31.90
C ASN A 181 -12.61 -11.47 -32.84
N GLN A 182 -11.49 -10.93 -33.33
CA GLN A 182 -10.57 -11.64 -34.22
C GLN A 182 -9.62 -12.58 -33.45
N THR A 183 -9.18 -12.16 -32.27
CA THR A 183 -8.12 -12.85 -31.52
C THR A 183 -8.64 -13.68 -30.34
N GLY A 184 -9.87 -13.41 -29.89
CA GLY A 184 -10.54 -14.09 -28.77
C GLY A 184 -10.00 -13.75 -27.38
N ARG A 185 -9.02 -12.84 -27.25
CA ARG A 185 -8.38 -12.52 -25.96
C ARG A 185 -7.78 -11.14 -25.91
N ILE A 186 -7.63 -10.63 -24.68
CA ILE A 186 -6.81 -9.46 -24.40
C ILE A 186 -5.37 -9.96 -24.16
N PRO A 187 -4.35 -9.32 -24.77
CA PRO A 187 -2.95 -9.69 -24.58
C PRO A 187 -2.52 -9.51 -23.11
N ASP A 188 -1.81 -10.50 -22.61
CA ASP A 188 -1.18 -10.46 -21.30
C ASP A 188 0.34 -10.32 -21.46
N TRP A 189 1.01 -9.70 -20.48
CA TRP A 189 2.47 -9.51 -20.47
C TRP A 189 3.25 -10.84 -20.43
N CYS A 190 2.59 -11.93 -20.03
CA CYS A 190 3.12 -13.30 -20.09
C CYS A 190 2.87 -14.03 -21.43
N SER A 191 2.05 -13.48 -22.33
CA SER A 191 1.64 -14.17 -23.54
C SER A 191 2.67 -14.03 -24.68
N LEU A 192 3.42 -15.11 -24.95
CA LEU A 192 4.41 -15.16 -26.04
C LEU A 192 3.79 -15.13 -27.44
N ASN A 193 2.48 -15.44 -27.55
CA ASN A 193 1.74 -15.49 -28.81
C ASN A 193 0.89 -14.23 -29.04
N ASN A 194 1.29 -13.09 -28.48
CA ASN A 194 0.58 -11.84 -28.73
C ASN A 194 0.76 -11.42 -30.19
N PRO A 195 -0.33 -11.14 -30.93
CA PRO A 195 -0.24 -10.54 -32.26
C PRO A 195 0.60 -9.25 -32.25
N PRO A 196 1.18 -8.85 -33.39
CA PRO A 196 1.96 -7.62 -33.49
C PRO A 196 1.20 -6.41 -32.95
N LEU A 197 1.89 -5.53 -32.22
CA LEU A 197 1.30 -4.32 -31.61
C LEU A 197 0.57 -3.42 -32.63
N GLU A 198 1.00 -3.45 -33.89
CA GLU A 198 0.36 -2.73 -35.00
C GLU A 198 -1.08 -3.18 -35.28
N MET A 199 -1.44 -4.42 -34.95
CA MET A 199 -2.82 -4.92 -35.06
C MET A 199 -3.68 -4.56 -33.84
N MET A 200 -3.07 -4.25 -32.70
CA MET A 200 -3.78 -4.00 -31.43
C MET A 200 -4.37 -2.59 -31.35
N PHE A 201 -3.74 -1.62 -32.00
CA PHE A 201 -4.06 -0.21 -31.83
C PHE A 201 -4.62 0.38 -33.13
N ASP A 202 -5.85 0.88 -33.08
CA ASP A 202 -6.48 1.53 -34.23
C ASP A 202 -6.02 3.00 -34.27
N VAL A 203 -4.79 3.20 -34.74
CA VAL A 203 -4.19 4.53 -34.88
C VAL A 203 -4.99 5.32 -35.92
N GLY A 204 -5.94 6.14 -35.44
CA GLY A 204 -6.57 7.19 -36.23
C GLY A 204 -8.07 7.05 -36.58
N LYS A 205 -8.82 6.08 -36.02
CA LYS A 205 -10.25 5.91 -36.38
C LYS A 205 -11.28 6.28 -35.31
N ALA A 206 -10.89 6.39 -34.03
CA ALA A 206 -11.84 6.73 -32.98
C ALA A 206 -11.98 8.26 -32.84
N GLN A 207 -13.17 8.80 -33.17
CA GLN A 207 -13.51 10.19 -32.83
C GLN A 207 -13.44 10.38 -31.32
N PRO A 208 -12.92 11.52 -30.82
CA PRO A 208 -12.81 11.75 -29.39
C PRO A 208 -14.21 11.72 -28.75
N PRO A 209 -14.41 10.98 -27.64
CA PRO A 209 -15.65 11.10 -26.89
C PRO A 209 -15.78 12.53 -26.34
N LEU A 210 -16.94 13.15 -26.58
CA LEU A 210 -17.29 14.46 -26.06
C LEU A 210 -17.30 14.41 -24.52
N MET A 211 -16.21 14.87 -23.91
CA MET A 211 -16.14 14.99 -22.47
C MET A 211 -17.03 16.17 -22.04
N LYS A 212 -18.23 15.89 -21.51
CA LYS A 212 -18.97 16.89 -20.73
C LYS A 212 -18.13 17.17 -19.48
N ARG A 213 -17.60 18.39 -19.35
CA ARG A 213 -16.80 18.85 -18.20
C ARG A 213 -17.50 18.41 -16.90
N ALA A 214 -16.90 17.47 -16.17
CA ALA A 214 -17.42 17.01 -14.88
C ALA A 214 -17.14 18.00 -13.73
N PHE A 215 -16.46 19.11 -14.01
CA PHE A 215 -16.19 20.16 -13.04
C PHE A 215 -16.43 21.53 -13.69
N SER A 216 -17.70 21.93 -13.78
CA SER A 216 -18.08 23.33 -13.85
C SER A 216 -18.25 23.83 -12.42
N THR A 217 -17.22 24.46 -11.86
CA THR A 217 -17.36 25.29 -10.66
C THR A 217 -17.94 26.62 -11.09
N GLU A 218 -19.24 26.63 -11.37
CA GLU A 218 -20.04 27.87 -11.39
C GLU A 218 -21.07 27.76 -10.27
N LYS A 219 -20.72 28.37 -9.14
CA LYS A 219 -21.59 29.22 -8.32
C LYS A 219 -20.71 30.12 -7.46
#